data_AF-A0A2E0QPX6-F1
#
_entry.id   AF-A0A2E0QPX6-F1
#
_cell.length_a   1.000
_cell.length_b   1.000
_cell.length_c   1.000
_cell.angle_alpha   90.00
_cell.angle_beta   90.00
_cell.angle_gamma   90.00
#
_symmetry.space_group_name_H-M   'P 1'
#
loop_
_entity.id
_entity.type
_entity.pdbx_description
1 polymer ?
#
loop_
_entity_poly.entity_id
_entity_poly.type
_entity_poly.pdbx_seq_one_letter_code
_entity_poly.pdbx_strand_id
1 'polypeptide(L)'
;MTEADVVSLALSHLGEPGIENLETDNTVRAIKVRRQYEHSRDALMRGHPWNFAVTRAALTEAAEAPDFGPEYAYDLPEDCLRILTLNGIEAETGQSFYTIESGKLLTDADEALVTYIRKVTDPTEWDANFVEAFALKLASDIALDITQSTEKAGLCLAKFQNVALPEAQLTNTQEDDAKVISPLSTSRTIGIRRGGASFLDRDW
;
A
#
# COMPACT_ATOMS: atom_id res chain seq x y z
N MET A 1 -13.35 -0.10 15.84
CA MET A 1 -12.19 -1.01 15.90
C MET A 1 -11.01 -0.19 16.40
N THR A 2 -10.29 -0.69 17.38
CA THR A 2 -9.14 -0.04 18.02
C THR A 2 -7.88 -0.88 17.78
N GLU A 3 -6.71 -0.32 18.09
CA GLU A 3 -5.45 -1.08 18.02
C GLU A 3 -5.48 -2.31 18.94
N ALA A 4 -6.11 -2.19 20.12
CA ALA A 4 -6.28 -3.29 21.06
C ALA A 4 -7.18 -4.40 20.51
N ASP A 5 -8.20 -4.07 19.70
CA ASP A 5 -9.05 -5.07 19.03
C ASP A 5 -8.24 -5.89 18.02
N VAL A 6 -7.40 -5.22 17.22
CA VAL A 6 -6.52 -5.87 16.23
C VAL A 6 -5.50 -6.76 16.90
N VAL A 7 -4.89 -6.29 18.00
CA VAL A 7 -3.93 -7.09 18.77
C VAL A 7 -4.61 -8.29 19.42
N SER A 8 -5.82 -8.11 19.94
CA SER A 8 -6.59 -9.20 20.51
C SER A 8 -6.96 -10.25 19.45
N LEU A 9 -7.26 -9.83 18.22
CA LEU A 9 -7.43 -10.74 17.09
C LEU A 9 -6.14 -11.54 16.81
N ALA A 10 -4.99 -10.88 16.76
CA ALA A 10 -3.70 -11.55 16.56
C ALA A 10 -3.40 -12.58 17.66
N LEU A 11 -3.62 -12.22 18.93
CA LEU A 11 -3.43 -13.10 20.09
C LEU A 11 -4.40 -14.30 20.06
N SER A 12 -5.63 -14.10 19.55
CA SER A 12 -6.61 -15.18 19.43
C SER A 12 -6.14 -16.32 18.51
N HIS A 13 -5.40 -16.01 17.43
CA HIS A 13 -4.81 -17.02 16.55
C HIS A 13 -3.75 -17.87 17.27
N LEU A 14 -3.13 -17.34 18.31
CA LEU A 14 -2.15 -18.04 19.15
C LEU A 14 -2.81 -18.81 20.31
N GLY A 15 -4.11 -18.62 20.53
CA GLY A 15 -4.84 -19.16 21.68
C GLY A 15 -4.58 -18.40 22.98
N GLU A 16 -4.10 -17.16 22.88
CA GLU A 16 -3.83 -16.29 24.02
C GLU A 16 -5.02 -15.34 24.26
N PRO A 17 -5.29 -14.95 25.52
CA PRO A 17 -6.34 -13.98 25.79
C PRO A 17 -5.93 -12.59 25.30
N GLY A 18 -6.92 -11.81 24.87
CA GLY A 18 -6.74 -10.45 24.38
C GLY A 18 -6.19 -9.48 25.43
N ILE A 19 -6.06 -8.22 25.00
CA ILE A 19 -5.62 -7.10 25.82
C ILE A 19 -6.62 -5.95 25.72
N GLU A 20 -6.76 -5.16 26.79
CA GLU A 20 -7.67 -4.02 26.80
C GLU A 20 -7.03 -2.74 26.23
N ASN A 21 -5.72 -2.56 26.43
CA ASN A 21 -5.00 -1.37 26.00
C ASN A 21 -3.55 -1.70 25.65
N LEU A 22 -3.16 -1.43 24.40
CA LEU A 22 -1.82 -1.72 23.90
C LEU A 22 -0.72 -0.94 24.61
N GLU A 23 -0.99 0.29 25.04
CA GLU A 23 0.00 1.22 25.62
C GLU A 23 0.21 1.03 27.12
N THR A 24 -0.85 0.67 27.86
CA THR A 24 -0.79 0.60 29.33
C THR A 24 -0.68 -0.83 29.87
N ASP A 25 -1.02 -1.85 29.08
CA ASP A 25 -0.89 -3.25 29.51
C ASP A 25 0.61 -3.64 29.59
N ASN A 26 1.02 -4.14 30.76
CA ASN A 26 2.40 -4.52 31.08
C ASN A 26 2.61 -6.03 31.13
N THR A 27 1.66 -6.82 30.64
CA THR A 27 1.86 -8.26 30.45
C THR A 27 2.98 -8.52 29.45
N VAL A 28 3.65 -9.66 29.59
CA VAL A 28 4.74 -10.05 28.68
C VAL A 28 4.28 -10.01 27.22
N ARG A 29 3.06 -10.49 26.93
CA ARG A 29 2.47 -10.46 25.59
C ARG A 29 2.28 -9.03 25.05
N ALA A 30 1.76 -8.11 25.85
CA ALA A 30 1.52 -6.73 25.42
C ALA A 30 2.85 -6.01 25.09
N ILE A 31 3.87 -6.20 25.93
CA ILE A 31 5.21 -5.65 25.69
C ILE A 31 5.81 -6.19 24.38
N LYS A 32 5.65 -7.49 24.12
CA LYS A 32 6.15 -8.13 22.90
C LYS A 32 5.43 -7.63 21.66
N VAL A 33 4.10 -7.53 21.71
CA VAL A 33 3.30 -6.99 20.61
C VAL A 33 3.67 -5.53 20.32
N ARG A 34 3.73 -4.67 21.35
CA ARG A 34 4.02 -3.23 21.17
C ARG A 34 5.33 -2.99 20.44
N ARG A 35 6.35 -3.79 20.73
CA ARG A 35 7.66 -3.71 20.05
C ARG A 35 7.60 -4.03 18.57
N GLN A 36 6.67 -4.89 18.15
CA GLN A 36 6.57 -5.38 16.79
C GLN A 36 5.49 -4.69 15.97
N TYR A 37 4.47 -4.13 16.63
CA TYR A 37 3.25 -3.62 16.02
C TYR A 37 3.51 -2.62 14.89
N GLU A 38 4.22 -1.54 15.19
CA GLU A 38 4.49 -0.48 14.21
C GLU A 38 5.32 -1.00 13.04
N HIS A 39 6.36 -1.78 13.31
CA HIS A 39 7.23 -2.34 12.28
C HIS A 39 6.45 -3.25 11.32
N SER A 40 5.65 -4.18 11.85
CA SER A 40 4.86 -5.10 11.01
C SER A 40 3.74 -4.38 10.26
N ARG A 41 3.13 -3.34 10.85
CA ARG A 41 2.10 -2.52 10.19
C ARG A 41 2.70 -1.80 9.00
N ASP A 42 3.77 -1.06 9.23
CA ASP A 42 4.40 -0.23 8.21
C ASP A 42 4.99 -1.09 7.09
N ALA A 43 5.57 -2.25 7.42
CA ALA A 43 6.10 -3.20 6.44
C ALA A 43 4.99 -3.80 5.55
N LEU A 44 3.86 -4.21 6.13
CA LEU A 44 2.73 -4.77 5.38
C LEU A 44 2.05 -3.70 4.51
N MET A 45 1.84 -2.51 5.07
CA MET A 45 1.24 -1.38 4.38
C MET A 45 2.11 -0.90 3.21
N ARG A 46 3.43 -0.87 3.38
CA ARG A 46 4.39 -0.56 2.31
C ARG A 46 4.39 -1.59 1.17
N GLY A 47 4.00 -2.84 1.45
CA GLY A 47 4.14 -3.96 0.51
C GLY A 47 3.22 -3.86 -0.71
N HIS A 48 2.04 -3.27 -0.58
CA HIS A 48 0.99 -3.25 -1.60
C HIS A 48 0.30 -1.87 -1.61
N PRO A 49 -0.12 -1.32 -2.78
CA PRO A 49 -0.87 -0.07 -2.83
C PRO A 49 -2.31 -0.27 -2.31
N TRP A 50 -2.48 -0.31 -0.99
CA TRP A 50 -3.78 -0.44 -0.36
C TRP A 50 -4.63 0.82 -0.57
N ASN A 51 -5.85 0.69 -1.07
CA ASN A 51 -6.73 1.80 -1.47
C ASN A 51 -6.92 2.83 -0.36
N PHE A 52 -7.09 2.36 0.90
CA PHE A 52 -7.25 3.23 2.06
C PHE A 52 -5.96 4.03 2.40
N ALA A 53 -4.79 3.49 2.07
CA ALA A 53 -3.48 4.09 2.34
C ALA A 53 -2.93 4.88 1.15
N VAL A 54 -3.49 4.75 -0.05
CA VAL A 54 -3.08 5.55 -1.22
C VAL A 54 -3.60 6.97 -1.08
N THR A 55 -2.69 7.94 -1.22
CA THR A 55 -3.04 9.37 -1.20
C THR A 55 -2.24 10.14 -2.24
N ARG A 56 -2.66 11.37 -2.52
CA ARG A 56 -2.04 12.28 -3.50
C ARG A 56 -1.65 13.58 -2.82
N ALA A 57 -0.47 14.10 -3.14
CA ALA A 57 -0.02 15.40 -2.67
C ALA A 57 0.85 16.10 -3.72
N ALA A 58 0.79 17.44 -3.72
CA ALA A 58 1.82 18.27 -4.34
C ALA A 58 2.88 18.54 -3.28
N LEU A 59 4.13 18.14 -3.55
CA LEU A 59 5.23 18.35 -2.62
C LEU A 59 5.72 19.80 -2.66
N THR A 60 6.23 20.27 -1.53
CA THR A 60 6.88 21.57 -1.43
C THR A 60 8.36 21.41 -1.74
N GLU A 61 8.90 22.30 -2.57
CA GLU A 61 10.33 22.35 -2.86
C GLU A 61 11.13 22.62 -1.58
N ALA A 62 12.21 21.88 -1.40
CA ALA A 62 13.10 22.03 -0.26
C ALA A 62 13.89 23.33 -0.38
N ALA A 63 14.21 23.96 0.76
CA ALA A 63 15.01 25.18 0.79
C ALA A 63 16.46 24.97 0.32
N GLU A 64 16.97 23.74 0.39
CA GLU A 64 18.33 23.37 -0.01
C GLU A 64 18.25 22.43 -1.22
N ALA A 65 18.84 22.87 -2.33
CA ALA A 65 19.01 22.07 -3.53
C ALA A 65 20.14 21.04 -3.37
N PRO A 66 20.13 19.93 -4.12
CA PRO A 66 21.23 18.97 -4.12
C PRO A 66 22.55 19.60 -4.58
N ASP A 67 23.66 19.20 -3.97
CA ASP A 67 25.00 19.69 -4.36
C ASP A 67 25.38 19.28 -5.80
N PHE A 68 24.88 18.12 -6.25
CA PHE A 68 25.05 17.60 -7.60
C PHE A 68 23.96 16.57 -7.90
N GLY A 69 23.74 16.27 -9.19
CA GLY A 69 22.72 15.31 -9.62
C GLY A 69 21.43 16.03 -10.03
N PRO A 70 20.26 15.58 -9.56
CA PRO A 70 18.97 16.16 -9.96
C PRO A 70 18.86 17.64 -9.59
N GLU A 71 18.17 18.41 -10.43
CA GLU A 71 18.09 19.88 -10.29
C GLU A 71 17.27 20.35 -9.07
N TYR A 72 16.22 19.60 -8.70
CA TYR A 72 15.29 19.97 -7.63
C TYR A 72 15.23 18.92 -6.52
N ALA A 73 14.93 19.38 -5.30
CA ALA A 73 14.62 18.53 -4.16
C ALA A 73 13.28 18.95 -3.54
N TYR A 74 12.49 17.97 -3.12
CA TYR A 74 11.18 18.19 -2.51
C TYR A 74 11.08 17.46 -1.17
N ASP A 75 10.44 18.09 -0.19
CA ASP A 75 10.24 17.49 1.12
C ASP A 75 9.13 16.43 1.08
N LEU A 76 9.44 15.21 1.54
CA LEU A 76 8.43 14.15 1.65
C LEU A 76 7.57 14.34 2.90
N PRO A 77 6.28 13.99 2.83
CA PRO A 77 5.43 13.89 4.01
C PRO A 77 6.01 12.91 5.03
N GLU A 78 5.90 13.21 6.33
CA GLU A 78 6.40 12.35 7.42
C GLU A 78 5.71 10.98 7.47
N ASP A 79 4.49 10.89 6.93
CA ASP A 79 3.72 9.68 6.81
C ASP A 79 3.98 8.93 5.49
N CYS A 80 4.87 9.39 4.61
CA CYS A 80 5.12 8.72 3.34
C CYS A 80 5.92 7.42 3.52
N LEU A 81 5.27 6.28 3.28
CA LEU A 81 5.93 4.97 3.24
C LEU A 81 6.57 4.71 1.88
N ARG A 82 5.83 4.86 0.77
CA ARG A 82 6.35 4.53 -0.57
C ARG A 82 5.66 5.36 -1.65
N ILE A 83 6.43 5.94 -2.57
CA ILE A 83 5.89 6.62 -3.75
C ILE A 83 5.49 5.59 -4.80
N LEU A 84 4.34 5.80 -5.42
CA LEU A 84 3.78 5.00 -6.51
C LEU A 84 3.94 5.71 -7.86
N THR A 85 3.66 7.01 -7.90
CA THR A 85 3.76 7.82 -9.13
C THR A 85 4.36 9.18 -8.84
N LEU A 86 5.12 9.72 -9.79
CA LEU A 86 5.55 11.12 -9.83
C LEU A 86 5.07 11.74 -11.14
N ASN A 87 4.35 12.86 -11.08
CA ASN A 87 3.81 13.60 -12.23
C ASN A 87 3.03 12.73 -13.22
N GLY A 88 2.26 11.76 -12.70
CA GLY A 88 1.47 10.83 -13.50
C GLY A 88 2.27 9.69 -14.14
N ILE A 89 3.57 9.60 -13.87
CA ILE A 89 4.44 8.52 -14.32
C ILE A 89 4.63 7.52 -13.18
N GLU A 90 4.42 6.24 -13.48
CA GLU A 90 4.59 5.15 -12.52
C GLU A 90 6.08 4.95 -12.18
N ALA A 91 6.37 4.90 -10.88
CA ALA A 91 7.73 4.71 -10.36
C ALA A 91 8.37 3.38 -10.81
N GLU A 92 7.55 2.36 -11.10
CA GLU A 92 8.00 1.00 -11.43
C GLU A 92 8.39 0.83 -12.91
N THR A 93 8.15 1.82 -13.77
CA THR A 93 8.39 1.72 -15.23
C THR A 93 9.88 1.81 -15.64
N GLY A 94 10.80 1.75 -14.69
CA GLY A 94 12.24 1.54 -14.93
C GLY A 94 13.03 2.77 -15.40
N GLN A 95 12.34 3.88 -15.70
CA GLN A 95 12.95 5.21 -15.77
C GLN A 95 12.69 5.87 -14.42
N SER A 96 13.59 5.71 -13.46
CA SER A 96 13.47 6.39 -12.17
C SER A 96 13.65 7.88 -12.39
N PHE A 97 12.55 8.62 -12.60
CA PHE A 97 12.53 10.07 -12.74
C PHE A 97 12.84 10.80 -11.42
N TYR A 98 13.06 10.05 -10.35
CA TYR A 98 13.42 10.59 -9.05
C TYR A 98 14.28 9.62 -8.23
N THR A 99 14.98 10.19 -7.27
CA THR A 99 15.72 9.47 -6.22
C THR A 99 15.20 9.90 -4.85
N ILE A 100 15.19 9.00 -3.88
CA ILE A 100 14.78 9.31 -2.51
C ILE A 100 16.01 9.29 -1.61
N GLU A 101 16.31 10.42 -0.98
CA GLU A 101 17.46 10.59 -0.10
C GLU A 101 17.05 11.34 1.17
N SER A 102 17.33 10.76 2.33
CA SER A 102 17.14 11.43 3.63
C SER A 102 15.77 12.09 3.85
N GLY A 103 14.70 11.51 3.31
CA GLY A 103 13.34 12.08 3.41
C GLY A 103 13.01 13.13 2.35
N LYS A 104 13.84 13.27 1.31
CA LYS A 104 13.61 14.16 0.16
C LYS A 104 13.45 13.37 -1.12
N LEU A 105 12.66 13.91 -2.04
CA LEU A 105 12.53 13.45 -3.42
C LEU A 105 13.34 14.37 -4.31
N LEU A 106 14.36 13.82 -4.95
CA LEU A 106 15.23 14.52 -5.89
C LEU A 106 14.78 14.20 -7.31
N THR A 107 14.54 15.22 -8.14
CA THR A 107 14.09 15.06 -9.53
C THR A 107 14.50 16.27 -10.37
N ASP A 108 14.52 16.10 -11.70
CA ASP A 108 14.76 17.20 -12.65
C ASP A 108 13.46 17.94 -13.02
N ALA A 109 12.33 17.54 -12.47
CA ALA A 109 11.04 18.21 -12.67
C ALA A 109 10.87 19.42 -11.73
N ASP A 110 10.37 20.52 -12.28
CA ASP A 110 10.05 21.78 -11.60
C ASP A 110 8.75 21.74 -10.78
N GLU A 111 7.98 20.65 -10.90
CA GLU A 111 6.87 20.31 -10.02
C GLU A 111 6.94 18.85 -9.58
N ALA A 112 6.43 18.55 -8.37
CA ALA A 112 6.35 17.19 -7.83
C ALA A 112 4.94 16.84 -7.33
N LEU A 113 4.13 16.29 -8.23
CA LEU A 113 2.81 15.73 -7.94
C LEU A 113 2.93 14.23 -7.70
N VAL A 114 2.78 13.78 -6.46
CA VAL A 114 3.00 12.39 -6.08
C VAL A 114 1.71 11.67 -5.73
N THR A 115 1.65 10.39 -6.09
CA THR A 115 0.76 9.41 -5.45
C THR A 115 1.64 8.52 -4.59
N TYR A 116 1.32 8.36 -3.31
CA TYR A 116 2.12 7.58 -2.37
C TYR A 116 1.26 6.80 -1.38
N ILE A 117 1.86 5.79 -0.77
CA ILE A 117 1.30 5.03 0.35
C ILE A 117 1.62 5.81 1.62
N ARG A 118 0.58 6.32 2.29
CA ARG A 118 0.70 6.98 3.61
C ARG A 118 0.67 5.97 4.74
N LYS A 119 1.29 6.31 5.86
CA LYS A 119 1.29 5.56 7.12
C LYS A 119 -0.04 5.82 7.84
N VAL A 120 -1.01 4.94 7.62
CA VAL A 120 -2.32 5.01 8.28
C VAL A 120 -2.23 4.33 9.65
N THR A 121 -2.25 5.13 10.72
CA THR A 121 -2.15 4.60 12.09
C THR A 121 -3.50 4.25 12.70
N ASP A 122 -4.59 4.89 12.26
CA ASP A 122 -5.94 4.63 12.78
C ASP A 122 -6.52 3.33 12.17
N PRO A 123 -6.77 2.28 12.98
CA PRO A 123 -7.33 1.03 12.47
C PRO A 123 -8.76 1.16 11.92
N THR A 124 -9.48 2.23 12.24
CA THR A 124 -10.83 2.44 11.68
C THR A 124 -10.82 2.77 10.19
N GLU A 125 -9.69 3.22 9.66
CA GLU A 125 -9.49 3.47 8.23
C GLU A 125 -9.08 2.20 7.46
N TRP A 126 -8.73 1.13 8.15
CA TRP A 126 -8.20 -0.08 7.51
C TRP A 126 -9.32 -0.92 6.90
N ASP A 127 -9.01 -1.51 5.75
CA ASP A 127 -9.87 -2.52 5.15
C ASP A 127 -9.98 -3.78 6.03
N ALA A 128 -11.14 -4.44 6.00
CA ALA A 128 -11.40 -5.62 6.82
C ALA A 128 -10.46 -6.79 6.48
N ASN A 129 -10.14 -7.01 5.21
CA ASN A 129 -9.22 -8.07 4.79
C ASN A 129 -7.78 -7.71 5.15
N PHE A 130 -7.42 -6.42 5.13
CA PHE A 130 -6.12 -5.95 5.62
C PHE A 130 -5.95 -6.24 7.12
N VAL A 131 -6.99 -6.03 7.92
CA VAL A 131 -6.95 -6.29 9.38
C VAL A 131 -6.66 -7.75 9.67
N GLU A 132 -7.31 -8.69 8.99
CA GLU A 132 -7.06 -10.13 9.15
C GLU A 132 -5.63 -10.50 8.72
N ALA A 133 -5.18 -9.98 7.57
CA ALA A 133 -3.81 -10.19 7.09
C ALA A 133 -2.78 -9.66 8.08
N PHE A 134 -2.98 -8.46 8.61
CA PHE A 134 -2.11 -7.85 9.60
C PHE A 134 -2.11 -8.62 10.92
N ALA A 135 -3.28 -9.05 11.42
CA ALA A 135 -3.40 -9.83 12.64
C ALA A 135 -2.63 -11.16 12.53
N LEU A 136 -2.76 -11.89 11.42
CA LEU A 136 -2.01 -13.13 11.19
C LEU A 136 -0.51 -12.89 11.03
N LYS A 137 -0.10 -11.82 10.35
CA LYS A 137 1.33 -11.45 10.24
C LYS A 137 1.92 -11.16 11.62
N LEU A 138 1.25 -10.31 12.39
CA LEU A 138 1.65 -9.94 13.74
C LEU A 138 1.70 -11.17 14.65
N ALA A 139 0.69 -12.04 14.59
CA ALA A 139 0.66 -13.31 15.31
C ALA A 139 1.87 -14.18 14.97
N SER A 140 2.24 -14.29 13.68
CA SER A 140 3.41 -15.06 13.27
C SER A 140 4.73 -14.52 13.82
N ASP A 141 4.87 -13.19 13.90
CA ASP A 141 6.08 -12.53 14.38
C ASP A 141 6.28 -12.70 15.89
N ILE A 142 5.19 -12.67 16.66
CA ILE A 142 5.23 -12.75 18.13
C ILE A 142 5.07 -14.19 18.66
N ALA A 143 4.66 -15.14 17.82
CA ALA A 143 4.28 -16.49 18.23
C ALA A 143 5.36 -17.21 19.04
N LEU A 144 6.62 -17.15 18.59
CA LEU A 144 7.74 -17.80 19.28
C LEU A 144 7.96 -17.20 20.67
N ASP A 145 7.92 -15.88 20.77
CA ASP A 145 8.19 -15.15 22.01
C ASP A 145 7.12 -15.42 23.07
N ILE A 146 5.87 -15.59 22.66
CA ILE A 146 4.73 -15.77 23.58
C ILE A 146 4.49 -17.24 23.89
N THR A 147 4.42 -18.09 22.86
CA THR A 147 3.96 -19.48 23.00
C THR A 147 5.08 -20.51 23.02
N GLN A 148 6.31 -20.12 22.67
CA GLN A 148 7.46 -21.02 22.49
C GLN A 148 7.21 -22.14 21.46
N SER A 149 6.23 -21.97 20.57
CA SER A 149 5.84 -22.94 19.54
C SER A 149 6.20 -22.46 18.13
N THR A 150 7.19 -23.12 17.52
CA THR A 150 7.54 -22.91 16.10
C THR A 150 6.42 -23.33 15.15
N GLU A 151 5.62 -24.32 15.55
CA GLU A 151 4.48 -24.81 14.78
C GLU A 151 3.39 -23.73 14.67
N LYS A 152 3.01 -23.09 15.78
CA LYS A 152 2.04 -21.99 15.76
C LYS A 152 2.53 -20.81 14.92
N ALA A 153 3.82 -20.47 15.03
CA ALA A 153 4.43 -19.42 14.22
C ALA A 153 4.33 -19.73 12.73
N GLY A 154 4.71 -20.96 12.33
CA GLY A 154 4.63 -21.43 10.95
C GLY A 154 3.20 -21.49 10.42
N LEU A 155 2.23 -21.92 11.23
CA LEU A 155 0.82 -21.97 10.84
C LEU A 155 0.22 -20.59 10.61
N CYS A 156 0.51 -19.62 11.49
CA CYS A 156 0.06 -18.23 11.30
C CYS A 156 0.69 -17.62 10.05
N LEU A 157 1.99 -17.83 9.85
CA LEU A 157 2.68 -17.36 8.65
C LEU A 157 2.11 -17.97 7.37
N ALA A 158 1.81 -19.28 7.38
CA ALA A 158 1.21 -19.97 6.23
C ALA A 158 -0.20 -19.46 5.92
N LYS A 159 -1.04 -19.21 6.93
CA LYS A 159 -2.37 -18.61 6.72
C LYS A 159 -2.27 -17.19 6.18
N PHE A 160 -1.34 -16.39 6.71
CA PHE A 160 -1.06 -15.05 6.19
C PHE A 160 -0.67 -15.09 4.72
N GLN A 161 0.35 -15.89 4.35
CA GLN A 161 0.90 -15.93 3.00
C GLN A 161 -0.04 -16.55 1.97
N ASN A 162 -0.75 -17.61 2.33
CA ASN A 162 -1.50 -18.42 1.36
C ASN A 162 -2.98 -18.04 1.25
N VAL A 163 -3.52 -17.30 2.24
CA VAL A 163 -4.96 -17.00 2.31
C VAL A 163 -5.19 -15.51 2.48
N ALA A 164 -4.86 -14.96 3.65
CA ALA A 164 -5.29 -13.61 4.02
C ALA A 164 -4.65 -12.50 3.17
N LEU A 165 -3.34 -12.58 2.90
CA LEU A 165 -2.67 -11.59 2.06
C LEU A 165 -3.16 -11.64 0.60
N PRO A 166 -3.20 -12.80 -0.09
CA PRO A 166 -3.73 -12.87 -1.45
C PRO A 166 -5.18 -12.40 -1.57
N GLU A 167 -6.03 -12.74 -0.60
CA GLU A 167 -7.44 -12.32 -0.59
C GLU A 167 -7.56 -10.80 -0.42
N ALA A 168 -6.84 -10.23 0.54
CA ALA A 168 -6.81 -8.79 0.76
C ALA A 168 -6.31 -8.03 -0.49
N GLN A 169 -5.24 -8.52 -1.13
CA GLN A 169 -4.72 -7.93 -2.36
C GLN A 169 -5.71 -8.03 -3.52
N LEU A 170 -6.37 -9.18 -3.66
CA LEU A 170 -7.37 -9.40 -4.72
C LEU A 170 -8.54 -8.46 -4.58
N THR A 171 -9.15 -8.38 -3.38
CA THR A 171 -10.28 -7.47 -3.11
C THR A 171 -9.88 -6.02 -3.39
N ASN A 172 -8.73 -5.58 -2.87
CA ASN A 172 -8.21 -4.24 -3.10
C ASN A 172 -8.06 -3.93 -4.60
N THR A 173 -7.50 -4.86 -5.37
CA THR A 173 -7.27 -4.68 -6.81
C THR A 173 -8.59 -4.63 -7.60
N GLN A 174 -9.58 -5.43 -7.21
CA GLN A 174 -10.90 -5.42 -7.86
C GLN A 174 -11.64 -4.09 -7.69
N GLU A 175 -11.44 -3.40 -6.57
CA GLU A 175 -12.01 -2.07 -6.33
C GLU A 175 -11.35 -0.99 -7.21
N ASP A 176 -10.06 -1.12 -7.50
CA ASP A 176 -9.30 -0.21 -8.36
C ASP A 176 -9.66 -0.37 -9.84
N ASP A 177 -9.99 -1.58 -10.28
CA ASP A 177 -10.30 -1.92 -11.68
C ASP A 177 -11.69 -1.46 -12.15
N ALA A 178 -12.40 -0.64 -11.36
CA ALA A 178 -13.51 0.18 -11.83
C ALA A 178 -13.02 1.33 -12.75
N LYS A 179 -12.15 1.01 -13.71
CA LYS A 179 -11.82 1.91 -14.83
C LYS A 179 -13.13 2.24 -15.52
N VAL A 180 -13.47 3.54 -15.48
CA VAL A 180 -14.55 4.14 -16.25
C VAL A 180 -14.50 3.60 -17.67
N ILE A 181 -15.38 2.64 -18.00
CA ILE A 181 -15.62 2.26 -19.38
C ILE A 181 -16.24 3.51 -19.98
N SER A 182 -15.42 4.30 -20.68
CA SER A 182 -15.94 5.40 -21.48
C SER A 182 -17.08 4.83 -22.34
N PRO A 183 -18.29 5.41 -22.34
CA PRO A 183 -19.42 4.93 -23.14
C PRO A 183 -19.10 4.84 -24.64
N LEU A 184 -18.01 5.47 -25.06
CA LEU A 184 -17.49 5.48 -26.42
C LEU A 184 -16.59 4.27 -26.75
N SER A 185 -16.11 3.51 -25.76
CA SER A 185 -15.24 2.35 -25.96
C SER A 185 -16.02 1.08 -26.35
N THR A 186 -17.27 0.94 -25.91
CA THR A 186 -18.15 -0.20 -26.21
C THR A 186 -19.10 0.03 -27.39
N SER A 187 -19.00 1.16 -28.09
CA SER A 187 -19.91 1.49 -29.18
C SER A 187 -19.54 0.81 -30.50
N ARG A 188 -20.31 -0.21 -30.87
CA ARG A 188 -20.18 -0.99 -32.11
C ARG A 188 -20.45 -0.16 -33.39
N THR A 189 -20.93 1.08 -33.28
CA THR A 189 -21.28 1.96 -34.42
C THR A 189 -20.13 2.84 -34.91
N ILE A 190 -19.06 3.03 -34.14
CA ILE A 190 -17.92 3.90 -34.53
C ILE A 190 -16.86 3.14 -35.35
N GLY A 191 -16.74 1.81 -35.18
CA GLY A 191 -15.86 0.97 -36.00
C GLY A 191 -16.24 0.90 -37.49
N ILE A 192 -17.46 1.30 -37.85
CA ILE A 192 -17.97 1.21 -39.23
C ILE A 192 -17.69 2.48 -40.04
N ARG A 193 -17.47 3.64 -39.40
CA ARG A 193 -17.24 4.92 -40.14
C ARG A 193 -15.80 5.18 -40.56
N ARG A 194 -14.84 4.31 -40.19
CA ARG A 194 -13.42 4.44 -40.59
C ARG A 194 -13.00 3.47 -41.71
N GLY A 195 -13.96 2.89 -42.43
CA GLY A 195 -13.74 1.98 -43.55
C GLY A 195 -14.58 2.31 -44.80
N GLY A 196 -14.79 3.60 -45.10
CA GLY A 196 -15.59 4.03 -46.24
C GLY A 196 -14.86 5.04 -47.12
N ALA A 197 -13.84 4.60 -47.85
CA ALA A 197 -13.26 5.37 -48.97
C ALA A 197 -12.52 4.47 -49.96
N SER A 198 -13.25 3.81 -50.87
CA SER A 198 -12.81 3.56 -52.25
C SER A 198 -13.95 2.94 -53.06
N PHE A 199 -14.82 3.78 -53.61
CA PHE A 199 -15.62 3.39 -54.76
C PHE A 199 -16.00 4.65 -55.55
N LEU A 200 -15.14 5.04 -56.49
CA LEU A 200 -15.55 5.80 -57.67
C LEU A 200 -14.77 5.27 -58.87
N ASP A 201 -15.57 4.82 -59.84
CA ASP A 201 -15.26 4.35 -61.18
C ASP A 201 -14.19 5.15 -61.93
N ARG A 202 -13.43 4.46 -62.78
CA ARG A 202 -13.10 4.92 -64.14
C ARG A 202 -12.73 3.72 -65.01
N ASP A 203 -13.73 3.21 -65.74
CA ASP A 203 -13.54 2.62 -67.06
C ASP A 203 -13.33 3.76 -68.07
N TRP A 204 -12.22 3.72 -68.81
CA TRP A 204 -12.04 3.92 -70.26
C TRP A 204 -10.61 3.51 -70.63
#